data_AF-A0A1Y0BAQ4-F1
#
_entry.id   AF-A0A1Y0BAQ4-F1
#
_cell.length_a   1.000
_cell.length_b   1.000
_cell.length_c   1.000
_cell.angle_alpha   90.00
_cell.angle_beta   90.00
_cell.angle_gamma   90.00
#
_symmetry.space_group_name_H-M   'P 1'
#
loop_
_entity.id
_entity.type
_entity.pdbx_description
1 polymer ?
#
loop_
_entity_poly.entity_id
_entity_poly.type
_entity_poly.pdbx_seq_one_letter_code
_entity_poly.pdbx_strand_id
1 'polypeptide(L)'
;MRLALFVLPLMLAATPALAAPAAPQPPREFTDPAMADKLGRMAGVLTKSLMDMPVGELEAAVQGRDPTPADRAKRVRDSIGGPDAEQRVQAEVAQSGRQMQAMSKALVASLPALMAALDQAERQLERAAANIPDPTYPKR
;
A
#
# COMPACT_ATOMS: atom_id res chain seq x y z
N MET A 1 -51.74 17.20 -23.43
CA MET A 1 -50.90 16.05 -23.81
C MET A 1 -49.47 16.50 -24.17
N ARG A 2 -48.68 17.02 -23.21
CA ARG A 2 -47.31 17.52 -23.46
C ARG A 2 -46.31 17.18 -22.33
N LEU A 3 -46.69 16.34 -21.37
CA LEU A 3 -45.87 16.01 -20.20
C LEU A 3 -45.02 14.75 -20.38
N ALA A 4 -45.20 14.02 -21.48
CA ALA A 4 -44.52 12.75 -21.74
C ALA A 4 -43.12 12.89 -22.35
N LEU A 5 -42.70 14.11 -22.72
CA LEU A 5 -41.44 14.35 -23.46
C LEU A 5 -40.22 14.66 -22.58
N PHE A 6 -40.38 14.84 -21.27
CA PHE A 6 -39.28 15.22 -20.37
C PHE A 6 -38.73 14.10 -19.49
N VAL A 7 -39.29 12.88 -19.55
CA VAL A 7 -38.85 11.76 -18.70
C VAL A 7 -37.80 10.86 -19.38
N LEU A 8 -37.59 11.01 -20.69
CA LEU A 8 -36.68 10.16 -21.45
C LEU A 8 -35.17 10.31 -21.12
N PRO A 9 -34.61 11.50 -20.80
CA PRO A 9 -33.16 11.61 -20.63
C PRO A 9 -32.66 11.12 -19.26
N LEU A 10 -33.56 10.96 -18.27
CA LEU A 10 -33.18 10.51 -16.93
C LEU A 10 -32.97 8.98 -16.85
N MET A 11 -33.52 8.21 -17.80
CA MET A 11 -33.43 6.75 -17.83
C MET A 11 -32.16 6.21 -18.50
N LEU A 12 -31.35 7.05 -19.16
CA LEU A 12 -30.06 6.62 -19.72
C LEU A 12 -28.88 6.70 -18.74
N ALA A 13 -29.01 7.41 -17.61
CA ALA A 13 -27.95 7.54 -16.61
C ALA A 13 -27.85 6.34 -15.65
N ALA A 14 -28.76 5.36 -15.76
CA ALA A 14 -28.83 4.19 -14.90
C ALA A 14 -28.48 2.89 -15.63
N THR A 15 -27.65 2.94 -16.68
CA THR A 15 -27.04 1.73 -17.22
C THR A 15 -25.95 1.27 -16.25
N PRO A 16 -26.14 0.16 -15.50
CA PRO A 16 -25.08 -0.35 -14.66
C PRO A 16 -23.93 -0.77 -15.58
N ALA A 17 -22.72 -0.58 -15.09
CA ALA A 17 -21.46 -0.92 -15.71
C ALA A 17 -21.32 -2.44 -15.99
N LEU A 18 -22.14 -2.97 -16.89
CA LEU A 18 -22.18 -4.39 -17.27
C LEU A 18 -21.19 -4.75 -18.38
N ALA A 19 -20.30 -3.83 -18.75
CA ALA A 19 -19.26 -4.01 -19.76
C ALA A 19 -17.87 -3.62 -19.24
N ALA A 20 -17.62 -3.74 -17.94
CA ALA A 20 -16.24 -3.75 -17.44
C ALA A 20 -15.63 -5.12 -17.81
N PRO A 21 -14.47 -5.17 -18.50
CA PRO A 21 -13.74 -6.43 -18.66
C PRO A 21 -13.52 -7.03 -17.28
N ALA A 22 -13.74 -8.34 -17.14
CA ALA A 22 -13.58 -9.06 -15.89
C ALA A 22 -12.27 -8.63 -15.24
N ALA A 23 -12.37 -7.95 -14.09
CA ALA A 23 -11.19 -7.48 -13.37
C ALA A 23 -10.25 -8.69 -13.19
N PRO A 24 -8.95 -8.58 -13.54
CA PRO A 24 -7.97 -9.60 -13.28
C PRO A 24 -8.18 -10.11 -11.85
N GLN A 25 -8.56 -11.37 -11.73
CA GLN A 25 -8.75 -11.97 -10.41
C GLN A 25 -7.41 -11.83 -9.70
N PRO A 26 -7.37 -11.19 -8.52
CA PRO A 26 -6.12 -11.08 -7.80
C PRO A 26 -5.57 -12.49 -7.56
N PRO A 27 -4.24 -12.67 -7.64
CA PRO A 27 -3.63 -13.98 -7.44
C PRO A 27 -4.19 -14.61 -6.16
N ARG A 28 -4.59 -15.88 -6.24
CA ARG A 28 -5.25 -16.58 -5.12
C ARG A 28 -4.43 -16.49 -3.83
N GLU A 29 -3.12 -16.38 -3.96
CA GLU A 29 -2.16 -16.15 -2.87
C GLU A 29 -2.51 -14.93 -1.99
N PHE A 30 -3.09 -13.86 -2.56
CA PHE A 30 -3.49 -12.65 -1.82
C PHE A 30 -4.87 -12.76 -1.16
N THR A 31 -5.64 -13.81 -1.47
CA THR A 31 -6.95 -14.08 -0.86
C THR A 31 -6.93 -15.28 0.07
N ASP A 32 -5.79 -15.97 0.17
CA ASP A 32 -5.60 -17.11 1.06
C ASP A 32 -5.40 -16.64 2.52
N PRO A 33 -6.28 -17.04 3.47
CA PRO A 33 -6.10 -16.73 4.88
C PRO A 33 -4.76 -17.25 5.45
N ALA A 34 -4.21 -18.34 4.90
CA ALA A 34 -2.92 -18.87 5.33
C ALA A 34 -1.75 -17.91 5.01
N MET A 35 -1.87 -17.10 3.94
CA MET A 35 -0.88 -16.07 3.60
C MET A 35 -0.97 -14.89 4.58
N ALA A 36 -2.18 -14.50 4.98
CA ALA A 36 -2.39 -13.46 5.99
C ALA A 36 -1.76 -13.83 7.34
N ASP A 37 -1.90 -15.07 7.79
CA ASP A 37 -1.26 -15.56 9.03
C ASP A 37 0.27 -15.59 8.93
N LYS A 38 0.81 -15.88 7.75
CA LYS A 38 2.26 -15.90 7.51
C LYS A 38 2.83 -14.48 7.53
N LEU A 39 2.16 -13.55 6.87
CA LEU A 39 2.49 -12.12 6.88
C LEU A 39 2.37 -11.53 8.30
N GLY A 40 1.32 -11.90 9.04
CA GLY A 40 1.15 -11.48 10.43
C GLY A 40 2.30 -11.96 11.33
N ARG A 41 2.74 -13.21 11.17
CA ARG A 41 3.91 -13.74 11.90
C ARG A 41 5.21 -13.03 11.54
N MET A 42 5.46 -12.79 10.25
CA MET A 42 6.64 -12.03 9.81
C MET A 42 6.62 -10.60 10.34
N ALA A 43 5.48 -9.91 10.24
CA ALA A 43 5.29 -8.57 10.79
C ALA A 43 5.52 -8.55 12.30
N GLY A 44 5.04 -9.56 13.04
CA GLY A 44 5.29 -9.69 14.48
C GLY A 44 6.78 -9.77 14.82
N VAL A 45 7.55 -10.60 14.10
CA VAL A 45 9.00 -10.72 14.30
C VAL A 45 9.73 -9.43 13.97
N LEU A 46 9.36 -8.76 12.88
CA LEU A 46 9.95 -7.47 12.48
C LEU A 46 9.65 -6.39 13.52
N THR A 47 8.40 -6.28 13.97
CA THR A 47 8.00 -5.32 15.02
C THR A 47 8.78 -5.56 16.31
N LYS A 48 8.92 -6.82 16.74
CA LYS A 48 9.73 -7.17 17.91
C LYS A 48 11.19 -6.77 17.75
N SER A 49 11.78 -7.07 16.60
CA SER A 49 13.17 -6.70 16.29
C SER A 49 13.38 -5.18 16.31
N LEU A 50 12.42 -4.41 15.79
CA LEU A 50 12.45 -2.95 15.85
C LEU A 50 12.31 -2.46 17.29
N MET A 51 11.42 -3.06 18.08
CA MET A 51 11.26 -2.73 19.50
C MET A 51 12.47 -3.08 20.37
N ASP A 52 13.26 -4.07 19.98
CA ASP A 52 14.53 -4.47 20.59
C ASP A 52 15.75 -3.68 20.12
N MET A 53 15.58 -2.70 19.22
CA MET A 53 16.70 -1.91 18.74
C MET A 53 17.24 -0.99 19.86
N PRO A 54 18.57 -0.97 20.12
CA PRO A 54 19.17 -0.07 21.10
C PRO A 54 19.15 1.37 20.56
N VAL A 55 18.33 2.23 21.16
CA VAL A 55 18.26 3.65 20.77
C VAL A 55 19.17 4.54 21.59
N GLY A 56 19.51 4.14 22.83
CA GLY A 56 20.35 4.99 23.67
C GLY A 56 21.77 5.12 23.14
N GLU A 57 22.32 4.08 22.52
CA GLU A 57 23.64 4.16 21.87
C GLU A 57 23.63 5.11 20.66
N LEU A 58 22.53 5.09 19.90
CA LEU A 58 22.28 6.02 18.80
C LEU A 58 22.18 7.47 19.30
N GLU A 59 21.43 7.70 20.38
CA GLU A 59 21.31 9.02 21.01
C GLU A 59 22.65 9.54 21.53
N ALA A 60 23.46 8.67 22.17
CA ALA A 60 24.78 9.02 22.67
C ALA A 60 25.74 9.40 21.53
N ALA A 61 25.72 8.63 20.43
CA ALA A 61 26.52 8.92 19.24
C ALA A 61 26.14 10.27 18.60
N VAL A 62 24.83 10.57 18.50
CA VAL A 62 24.34 11.87 17.99
C VAL A 62 24.77 13.03 18.89
N GLN A 63 24.82 12.80 20.21
CA GLN A 63 25.29 13.79 21.20
C GLN A 63 26.82 13.89 21.27
N GLY A 64 27.56 13.07 20.52
CA GLY A 64 29.03 13.06 20.51
C GLY A 64 29.66 12.60 21.83
N ARG A 65 28.95 11.78 22.61
CA ARG A 65 29.41 11.24 23.90
C ARG A 65 29.48 9.71 23.85
N ASP A 66 30.33 9.12 24.69
CA ASP A 66 30.37 7.67 24.84
C ASP A 66 29.07 7.14 25.48
N PRO A 67 28.53 6.00 25.01
CA PRO A 67 27.32 5.41 25.56
C PRO A 67 27.56 4.85 26.96
N THR A 68 26.79 5.34 27.93
CA THR A 68 26.78 4.87 29.31
C THR A 68 26.07 3.53 29.44
N PRO A 69 26.25 2.76 30.53
CA PRO A 69 25.52 1.52 30.75
C PRO A 69 23.99 1.68 30.69
N ALA A 70 23.47 2.85 31.08
CA ALA A 70 22.05 3.17 31.00
C ALA A 70 21.58 3.35 29.54
N ASP A 71 22.41 3.97 28.69
CA ASP A 71 22.09 4.15 27.26
C ASP A 71 22.03 2.80 26.52
N ARG A 72 22.92 1.86 26.88
CA ARG A 72 22.95 0.51 26.27
C ARG A 72 21.72 -0.33 26.62
N ALA A 73 21.13 -0.07 27.79
CA ALA A 73 19.90 -0.71 28.22
C ALA A 73 18.65 -0.11 27.55
N LYS A 74 18.73 1.13 27.04
CA LYS A 74 17.59 1.85 26.45
C LYS A 74 17.24 1.29 25.07
N ARG A 75 16.01 0.83 24.92
CA ARG A 75 15.46 0.22 23.70
C ARG A 75 14.34 1.09 23.12
N VAL A 76 14.00 0.88 21.84
CA VAL A 76 12.86 1.59 21.22
C VAL A 76 11.59 1.38 22.07
N ARG A 77 11.31 0.15 22.53
CA ARG A 77 10.14 -0.18 23.38
C ARG A 77 9.97 0.72 24.61
N ASP A 78 11.08 1.14 25.23
CA ASP A 78 11.05 1.97 26.44
C ASP A 78 10.60 3.40 26.11
N SER A 79 10.79 3.82 24.87
CA SER A 79 10.47 5.16 24.37
C SER A 79 9.01 5.31 23.94
N ILE A 80 8.36 4.21 23.54
CA ILE A 80 6.98 4.17 23.02
C ILE A 80 5.94 3.70 24.06
N GLY A 81 6.35 3.15 25.20
CA GLY A 81 5.38 2.75 26.22
C GLY A 81 5.85 1.80 27.32
N GLY A 82 7.11 1.36 27.33
CA GLY A 82 7.65 0.46 28.35
C GLY A 82 7.34 -1.02 28.07
N PRO A 83 7.37 -1.90 29.10
CA PRO A 83 7.27 -3.36 28.90
C PRO A 83 5.94 -3.81 28.26
N ASP A 84 4.89 -3.01 28.40
CA ASP A 84 3.56 -3.30 27.83
C ASP A 84 3.39 -2.79 26.40
N ALA A 85 4.40 -2.12 25.81
CA ALA A 85 4.31 -1.56 24.46
C ALA A 85 3.99 -2.65 23.42
N GLU A 86 4.58 -3.84 23.57
CA GLU A 86 4.35 -4.98 22.68
C GLU A 86 2.90 -5.49 22.78
N GLN A 87 2.34 -5.51 24.00
CA GLN A 87 0.95 -5.92 24.25
C GLN A 87 -0.05 -4.88 23.74
N ARG A 88 0.25 -3.58 23.87
CA ARG A 88 -0.58 -2.50 23.32
C ARG A 88 -0.60 -2.53 21.79
N VAL A 89 0.56 -2.70 21.15
CA VAL A 89 0.63 -2.81 19.69
C VAL A 89 -0.11 -4.06 19.22
N GLN A 90 0.02 -5.20 19.89
CA GLN A 90 -0.77 -6.39 19.56
C GLN A 90 -2.27 -6.17 19.74
N ALA A 91 -2.69 -5.52 20.83
CA ALA A 91 -4.10 -5.22 21.07
C ALA A 91 -4.65 -4.28 19.99
N GLU A 92 -3.89 -3.26 19.60
CA GLU A 92 -4.25 -2.29 18.56
C GLU A 92 -4.32 -2.94 17.17
N VAL A 93 -3.38 -3.83 16.84
CA VAL A 93 -3.40 -4.62 15.61
C VAL A 93 -4.59 -5.58 15.59
N ALA A 94 -4.89 -6.26 16.70
CA ALA A 94 -6.06 -7.13 16.81
C ALA A 94 -7.38 -6.35 16.65
N GLN A 95 -7.47 -5.15 17.23
CA GLN A 95 -8.61 -4.25 17.05
C GLN A 95 -8.74 -3.76 15.60
N SER A 96 -7.60 -3.50 14.96
CA SER A 96 -7.50 -2.96 13.60
C SER A 96 -7.57 -4.04 12.51
N GLY A 97 -7.63 -5.33 12.86
CA GLY A 97 -7.60 -6.43 11.89
C GLY A 97 -8.68 -6.33 10.81
N ARG A 98 -9.89 -5.89 11.17
CA ARG A 98 -10.99 -5.66 10.19
C ARG A 98 -10.70 -4.50 9.24
N GLN A 99 -10.06 -3.43 9.74
CA GLN A 99 -9.70 -2.28 8.94
C GLN A 99 -8.52 -2.59 8.00
N MET A 100 -7.54 -3.37 8.46
CA MET A 100 -6.46 -3.90 7.63
C MET A 100 -6.99 -4.83 6.53
N GLN A 101 -7.95 -5.71 6.83
CA GLN A 101 -8.61 -6.55 5.82
C GLN A 101 -9.39 -5.73 4.79
N ALA A 102 -10.08 -4.67 5.22
CA ALA A 102 -10.78 -3.77 4.30
C ALA A 102 -9.79 -3.02 3.40
N MET A 103 -8.68 -2.53 3.98
CA MET A 103 -7.61 -1.86 3.24
C MET A 103 -6.93 -2.80 2.24
N SER A 104 -6.61 -4.04 2.64
CA SER A 104 -5.99 -5.02 1.75
C SER A 104 -6.92 -5.35 0.58
N LYS A 105 -8.21 -5.57 0.86
CA LYS A 105 -9.22 -5.81 -0.18
C LYS A 105 -9.36 -4.63 -1.14
N ALA A 106 -9.28 -3.39 -0.65
CA ALA A 106 -9.32 -2.19 -1.48
C ALA A 106 -8.07 -2.04 -2.36
N LEU A 107 -6.88 -2.30 -1.83
CA LEU A 107 -5.63 -2.33 -2.59
C LEU A 107 -5.65 -3.40 -3.67
N VAL A 108 -6.08 -4.60 -3.31
CA VAL A 108 -6.19 -5.72 -4.24
C VAL A 108 -7.20 -5.42 -5.35
N ALA A 109 -8.32 -4.77 -5.02
CA ALA A 109 -9.32 -4.33 -6.00
C ALA A 109 -8.81 -3.20 -6.91
N SER A 110 -7.82 -2.41 -6.48
CA SER A 110 -7.25 -1.32 -7.29
C SER A 110 -6.09 -1.77 -8.18
N LEU A 111 -5.48 -2.94 -7.94
CA LEU A 111 -4.40 -3.49 -8.76
C LEU A 111 -4.73 -3.52 -10.27
N PRO A 112 -5.91 -3.99 -10.72
CA PRO A 112 -6.30 -3.93 -12.12
C PRO A 112 -6.25 -2.54 -12.75
N ALA A 113 -6.73 -1.53 -12.03
CA ALA A 113 -6.76 -0.16 -12.52
C ALA A 113 -5.35 0.41 -12.64
N LEU A 114 -4.47 0.08 -11.68
CA LEU A 114 -3.05 0.45 -11.75
C LEU A 114 -2.36 -0.22 -12.95
N MET A 115 -2.59 -1.51 -13.18
CA MET A 115 -2.01 -2.21 -14.34
C MET A 115 -2.51 -1.62 -15.66
N ALA A 116 -3.80 -1.30 -15.77
CA ALA A 116 -4.35 -0.65 -16.95
C ALA A 116 -3.75 0.74 -17.19
N ALA A 117 -3.53 1.51 -16.12
CA ALA A 117 -2.89 2.82 -16.21
C ALA A 117 -1.41 2.73 -16.65
N LEU A 118 -0.67 1.74 -16.13
CA LEU A 118 0.72 1.49 -16.53
C LEU A 118 0.83 1.09 -18.00
N ASP A 119 -0.02 0.17 -18.46
CA ASP A 119 -0.06 -0.25 -19.86
C ASP A 119 -0.45 0.89 -20.80
N GLN A 120 -1.35 1.79 -20.39
CA GLN A 120 -1.64 3.01 -21.14
C GLN A 120 -0.45 3.96 -21.20
N ALA A 121 0.30 4.11 -20.11
CA ALA A 121 1.49 4.95 -20.07
C ALA A 121 2.60 4.39 -20.99
N GLU A 122 2.81 3.07 -20.99
CA GLU A 122 3.77 2.40 -21.89
C GLU A 122 3.43 2.68 -23.36
N ARG A 123 2.16 2.50 -23.75
CA ARG A 123 1.71 2.81 -25.12
C ARG A 123 1.86 4.28 -25.50
N GLN A 124 1.74 5.21 -24.55
CA GLN A 124 1.99 6.63 -24.81
C GLN A 124 3.48 6.92 -24.98
N LEU A 125 4.34 6.27 -24.19
CA LEU A 125 5.79 6.37 -24.31
C LEU A 125 6.28 5.78 -25.64
N GLU A 126 5.75 4.64 -26.09
CA GLU A 126 6.07 4.07 -27.39
C GLU A 126 5.70 5.01 -28.54
N ARG A 127 4.52 5.64 -28.50
CA ARG A 127 4.12 6.64 -29.51
C ARG A 127 4.99 7.89 -29.48
N ALA A 128 5.41 8.32 -28.30
CA ALA A 128 6.31 9.45 -28.15
C ALA A 128 7.69 9.11 -28.71
N ALA A 129 8.22 7.92 -28.38
CA ALA A 129 9.49 7.41 -28.87
C ALA A 129 9.50 7.20 -30.39
N ALA A 130 8.41 6.66 -30.95
CA ALA A 130 8.24 6.47 -32.40
C ALA A 130 8.17 7.78 -33.19
N ASN A 131 7.88 8.90 -32.53
CA ASN A 131 7.86 10.25 -33.12
C ASN A 131 9.14 11.05 -32.82
N ILE A 132 10.17 10.44 -32.22
CA ILE A 132 11.47 11.10 -32.08
C ILE A 132 12.14 11.10 -33.47
N PRO A 133 12.51 12.28 -34.01
CA PRO A 133 13.22 12.35 -35.28
C PRO A 133 14.55 11.60 -35.18
N ASP A 134 14.81 10.73 -36.15
CA ASP A 134 16.09 10.01 -36.26
C ASP A 134 17.24 11.04 -36.31
N PRO A 135 18.19 11.02 -35.36
CA PRO A 135 19.31 11.97 -35.34
C PRO A 135 20.23 11.84 -36.56
N THR A 136 20.09 10.78 -37.37
CA THR A 136 20.86 10.58 -38.61
C THR A 136 20.17 11.07 -39.88
N TYR A 137 18.97 11.68 -39.78
CA TYR A 137 18.27 12.20 -40.96
C TYR A 137 19.02 13.40 -41.58
N PRO A 138 19.40 13.35 -42.87
CA PRO A 138 20.13 14.44 -43.49
C PRO A 138 19.26 15.70 -43.57
N LYS A 139 19.69 16.78 -42.92
CA LYS A 139 19.12 18.12 -43.08
C LYS A 139 19.32 18.54 -44.54
N ARG A 140 18.21 18.76 -45.25
CA ARG A 140 18.23 19.42 -46.56
C ARG A 140 18.43 20.91 -46.40
#